data_AF-A0A1G2Y916-F1
#
_entry.id   AF-A0A1G2Y916-F1
#
_cell.length_a   1.000
_cell.length_b   1.000
_cell.length_c   1.000
_cell.angle_alpha   90.00
_cell.angle_beta   90.00
_cell.angle_gamma   90.00
#
_symmetry.space_group_name_H-M   'P 1'
#
loop_
_entity.id
_entity.type
_entity.pdbx_description
1 polymer ?
#
loop_
_entity_poly.entity_id
_entity_poly.type
_entity_poly.pdbx_seq_one_letter_code
_entity_poly.pdbx_strand_id
1 'polypeptide(L)'
;MKMKRAARVISIIILFVSTSGYCVTIGNWQGAAGGDANRPIGSGNWVDAFWNNPPVVLPMAPGQMGAEIKIVRAGTSCIVDSNVGTYNCKLSIGGGTNLSNAAKLEIANGGFLGMDEIRVGSGGSASTGGVGILNQTGGTLNLTGKLFVGRFGTSASNPNEGKGFYSISGGVLTCSADTKEGGLYVGAGGSDGQAEGTFTIIGKHANINLRKLFVGSDNKKCNGIGTLEFKLEPNGVSPIRIADSVCIDAGGDESKAKLLVSAVVAAPKADILLIETLGSSKVTGIFDTVNEQAGAEVAIKTDDGIYHYKLTYGGGNGNNDVMLKYVNFEPRAAQ
;
A
#
# COMPACT_ATOMS: atom_id res chain seq x y z
N MET A 1 4.47 -56.72 51.79
CA MET A 1 3.17 -56.00 51.78
C MET A 1 3.14 -55.10 50.56
N LYS A 2 2.18 -55.32 49.64
CA LYS A 2 2.11 -54.65 48.33
C LYS A 2 1.56 -53.22 48.49
N MET A 3 2.35 -52.18 48.19
CA MET A 3 1.80 -50.84 47.95
C MET A 3 1.50 -50.68 46.46
N LYS A 4 0.19 -50.69 46.15
CA LYS A 4 -0.35 -50.37 44.84
C LYS A 4 -0.32 -48.87 44.60
N ARG A 5 -0.05 -48.53 43.35
CA ARG A 5 -0.03 -47.20 42.71
C ARG A 5 -1.30 -46.39 42.99
N ALA A 6 -1.13 -45.08 43.13
CA ALA A 6 -2.09 -44.08 42.65
C ALA A 6 -1.30 -42.90 42.08
N ALA A 7 -0.99 -42.97 40.78
CA ALA A 7 -0.46 -41.84 40.04
C ALA A 7 -1.60 -40.82 39.90
N ARG A 8 -1.45 -39.66 40.55
CA ARG A 8 -2.34 -38.51 40.33
C ARG A 8 -2.00 -37.90 38.98
N VAL A 9 -2.83 -38.15 37.98
CA VAL A 9 -2.87 -37.38 36.74
C VAL A 9 -3.50 -36.03 37.09
N ILE A 10 -2.68 -34.99 37.20
CA ILE A 10 -3.15 -33.61 37.30
C ILE A 10 -3.45 -33.16 35.85
N SER A 11 -4.71 -33.23 35.46
CA SER A 11 -5.21 -32.59 34.24
C SER A 11 -5.24 -31.08 34.47
N ILE A 12 -4.21 -30.36 34.01
CA ILE A 12 -4.25 -28.90 33.90
C ILE A 12 -5.12 -28.58 32.69
N ILE A 13 -6.40 -28.28 32.93
CA ILE A 13 -7.24 -27.57 31.98
C ILE A 13 -6.69 -26.13 31.91
N ILE A 14 -5.85 -25.85 30.92
CA ILE A 14 -5.55 -24.48 30.53
C ILE A 14 -6.80 -23.98 29.83
N LEU A 15 -7.65 -23.26 30.58
CA LEU A 15 -8.65 -22.39 29.99
C LEU A 15 -7.88 -21.34 29.18
N PHE A 16 -7.84 -21.51 27.86
CA PHE A 16 -7.65 -20.39 26.96
C PHE A 16 -8.87 -19.49 27.14
N VAL A 17 -8.82 -18.60 28.13
CA VAL A 17 -9.67 -17.42 28.10
C VAL A 17 -9.10 -16.55 26.99
N SER A 18 -9.56 -16.79 25.76
CA SER A 18 -9.48 -15.79 24.71
C SER A 18 -10.42 -14.67 25.12
N THR A 19 -9.98 -13.81 26.06
CA THR A 19 -10.58 -12.49 26.17
C THR A 19 -10.16 -11.74 24.91
N SER A 20 -10.98 -11.83 23.87
CA SER A 20 -11.07 -10.82 22.84
C SER A 20 -11.56 -9.54 23.53
N GLY A 21 -10.66 -8.89 24.25
CA GLY A 21 -10.85 -7.55 24.76
C GLY A 21 -10.79 -6.61 23.57
N TYR A 22 -11.90 -6.46 22.87
CA TYR A 22 -12.08 -5.34 21.96
C TYR A 22 -12.15 -4.09 22.84
N CYS A 23 -11.08 -3.31 22.87
CA CYS A 23 -11.14 -1.97 23.43
C CYS A 23 -12.05 -1.13 22.53
N VAL A 24 -13.20 -0.71 23.07
CA VAL A 24 -13.91 0.45 22.55
C VAL A 24 -13.02 1.65 22.81
N THR A 25 -12.49 2.25 21.75
CA THR A 25 -11.81 3.53 21.89
C THR A 25 -12.53 4.55 21.03
N ILE A 26 -13.03 5.59 21.69
CA ILE A 26 -13.66 6.74 21.07
C ILE A 26 -12.51 7.65 20.61
N GLY A 27 -12.14 7.55 19.33
CA GLY A 27 -11.23 8.50 18.70
C GLY A 27 -11.90 9.87 18.65
N ASN A 28 -11.36 10.85 19.38
CA ASN A 28 -11.85 12.22 19.36
C ASN A 28 -11.57 12.83 17.98
N TRP A 29 -12.61 12.92 17.15
CA TRP A 29 -12.62 13.80 15.99
C TRP A 29 -12.56 15.24 16.50
N GLN A 30 -11.43 15.91 16.32
CA GLN A 30 -11.40 17.37 16.39
C GLN A 30 -11.70 17.86 14.98
N GLY A 31 -12.94 18.26 14.74
CA GLY A 31 -13.23 19.13 13.60
C GLY A 31 -12.32 20.35 13.63
N ALA A 32 -12.17 21.02 12.49
CA ALA A 32 -11.42 22.29 12.39
C ALA A 32 -11.76 23.25 13.55
N ALA A 33 -10.81 24.12 13.92
CA ALA A 33 -11.00 25.09 15.00
C ALA A 33 -12.30 25.89 14.78
N GLY A 34 -13.36 25.55 15.53
CA GLY A 34 -14.72 26.07 15.34
C GLY A 34 -15.82 25.02 15.08
N GLY A 35 -15.50 23.73 14.97
CA GLY A 35 -16.48 22.64 14.81
C GLY A 35 -17.06 22.10 16.13
N ASP A 36 -18.36 21.88 16.16
CA ASP A 36 -19.12 21.26 17.28
C ASP A 36 -18.66 19.81 17.52
N ALA A 37 -18.28 19.49 18.77
CA ALA A 37 -17.80 18.16 19.16
C ALA A 37 -18.87 17.05 19.10
N ASN A 38 -20.16 17.40 19.00
CA ASN A 38 -21.28 16.46 19.09
C ASN A 38 -22.24 16.48 17.89
N ARG A 39 -21.91 17.20 16.80
CA ARG A 39 -22.70 17.21 15.55
C ARG A 39 -21.80 17.05 14.32
N PRO A 40 -21.96 15.99 13.49
CA PRO A 40 -21.58 16.08 12.09
C PRO A 40 -22.63 16.96 11.38
N ILE A 41 -22.39 18.27 11.28
CA ILE A 41 -23.32 19.17 10.59
C ILE A 41 -23.15 18.98 9.08
N GLY A 42 -24.23 18.55 8.42
CA GLY A 42 -24.60 18.89 7.03
C GLY A 42 -23.57 18.61 5.94
N SER A 43 -23.83 17.58 5.15
CA SER A 43 -23.75 17.62 3.69
C SER A 43 -22.94 18.76 3.07
N GLY A 44 -21.75 18.46 2.52
CA GLY A 44 -21.19 19.25 1.43
C GLY A 44 -19.73 19.68 1.52
N ASN A 45 -19.09 19.76 2.69
CA ASN A 45 -17.69 20.19 2.76
C ASN A 45 -17.01 19.68 4.04
N TRP A 46 -16.38 18.50 3.96
CA TRP A 46 -15.44 18.01 4.97
C TRP A 46 -14.13 18.80 4.82
N VAL A 47 -14.11 20.03 5.36
CA VAL A 47 -12.90 20.85 5.42
C VAL A 47 -12.15 20.41 6.67
N ASP A 48 -11.21 19.49 6.45
CA ASP A 48 -10.11 19.13 7.33
C ASP A 48 -10.53 18.40 8.62
N ALA A 49 -10.61 17.08 8.54
CA ALA A 49 -10.65 16.24 9.74
C ALA A 49 -9.23 16.16 10.32
N PHE A 50 -9.08 16.38 11.63
CA PHE A 50 -7.80 16.25 12.33
C PHE A 50 -7.84 15.05 13.26
N TRP A 51 -7.01 14.06 12.97
CA TRP A 51 -6.93 12.82 13.75
C TRP A 51 -5.61 12.81 14.52
N ASN A 52 -5.58 13.47 15.68
CA ASN A 52 -4.33 13.61 16.43
C ASN A 52 -4.04 12.42 17.38
N ASN A 53 -5.00 11.50 17.62
CA ASN A 53 -4.84 10.38 18.55
C ASN A 53 -5.43 9.06 17.99
N PRO A 54 -4.68 7.94 18.00
CA PRO A 54 -5.19 6.61 17.69
C PRO A 54 -5.91 5.94 18.89
N PRO A 55 -6.77 4.94 18.64
CA PRO A 55 -7.27 4.51 17.34
C PRO A 55 -8.48 5.36 16.90
N VAL A 56 -8.71 5.40 15.59
CA VAL A 56 -9.74 6.27 15.00
C VAL A 56 -10.97 5.45 14.62
N VAL A 57 -12.13 5.84 15.14
CA VAL A 57 -13.43 5.36 14.67
C VAL A 57 -13.98 6.41 13.72
N LEU A 58 -14.21 6.02 12.46
CA LEU A 58 -14.89 6.87 11.50
C LEU A 58 -16.37 7.01 11.86
N PRO A 59 -16.99 8.19 11.71
CA PRO A 59 -18.39 8.38 12.04
C PRO A 59 -19.28 7.42 11.22
N MET A 60 -20.32 6.89 11.89
CA MET A 60 -21.32 6.04 11.28
C MET A 60 -22.26 6.89 10.41
N ALA A 61 -22.06 6.81 9.08
CA ALA A 61 -22.95 7.22 7.97
C ALA A 61 -22.95 8.71 7.49
N PRO A 62 -23.27 8.98 6.19
CA PRO A 62 -22.85 8.21 5.00
C PRO A 62 -22.45 9.07 3.77
N GLY A 63 -21.63 8.47 2.90
CA GLY A 63 -21.99 8.23 1.49
C GLY A 63 -22.35 9.38 0.55
N GLN A 64 -22.06 10.64 0.87
CA GLN A 64 -22.21 11.69 -0.13
C GLN A 64 -21.14 11.54 -1.21
N MET A 65 -21.58 11.28 -2.44
CA MET A 65 -20.70 11.33 -3.61
C MET A 65 -19.94 12.66 -3.62
N GLY A 66 -18.62 12.58 -3.67
CA GLY A 66 -17.75 13.75 -3.69
C GLY A 66 -17.22 14.21 -2.33
N ALA A 67 -17.70 13.66 -1.21
CA ALA A 67 -17.11 13.90 0.10
C ALA A 67 -15.65 13.42 0.17
N GLU A 68 -14.85 14.04 1.03
CA GLU A 68 -13.43 13.73 1.21
C GLU A 68 -13.04 13.76 2.68
N ILE A 69 -12.60 12.62 3.21
CA ILE A 69 -11.91 12.51 4.49
C ILE A 69 -10.46 12.94 4.27
N LYS A 70 -9.88 13.69 5.22
CA LYS A 70 -8.54 14.26 5.09
C LYS A 70 -7.68 13.93 6.31
N ILE A 71 -6.43 13.55 6.08
CA ILE A 71 -5.35 13.41 7.06
C ILE A 71 -4.19 14.25 6.51
N VAL A 72 -4.20 15.54 6.85
CA VAL A 72 -3.40 16.54 6.09
C VAL A 72 -2.52 17.45 6.94
N ARG A 73 -2.61 17.35 8.27
CA ARG A 73 -1.72 18.09 9.17
C ARG A 73 -0.37 17.39 9.27
N ALA A 74 0.71 18.15 9.10
CA ALA A 74 2.07 17.66 9.26
C ALA A 74 2.27 17.01 10.65
N GLY A 75 2.92 15.85 10.68
CA GLY A 75 3.22 15.09 11.89
C GLY A 75 2.04 14.28 12.45
N THR A 76 0.89 14.28 11.77
CA THR A 76 -0.30 13.54 12.21
C THR A 76 -0.16 12.06 11.89
N SER A 77 -0.61 11.20 12.80
CA SER A 77 -0.59 9.75 12.62
C SER A 77 -1.90 9.14 13.09
N CYS A 78 -2.41 8.21 12.27
CA CYS A 78 -3.70 7.57 12.47
C CYS A 78 -3.56 6.07 12.39
N ILE A 79 -4.34 5.33 13.17
CA ILE A 79 -4.33 3.86 13.15
C ILE A 79 -5.78 3.36 13.03
N VAL A 80 -6.01 2.47 12.08
CA VAL A 80 -7.22 1.65 11.91
C VAL A 80 -6.89 0.24 12.37
N ASP A 81 -7.31 -0.11 13.58
CA ASP A 81 -7.08 -1.40 14.24
C ASP A 81 -8.40 -2.16 14.51
N SER A 82 -9.51 -1.63 14.03
CA SER A 82 -10.85 -2.22 14.11
C SER A 82 -11.60 -2.04 12.79
N ASN A 83 -12.76 -2.68 12.68
CA ASN A 83 -13.60 -2.53 11.50
C ASN A 83 -14.31 -1.18 11.52
N VAL A 84 -13.84 -0.25 10.67
CA VAL A 84 -14.48 1.07 10.49
C VAL A 84 -15.51 1.06 9.36
N GLY A 85 -15.60 -0.01 8.58
CA GLY A 85 -16.59 -0.17 7.49
C GLY A 85 -16.12 0.35 6.13
N THR A 86 -17.07 0.46 5.20
CA THR A 86 -16.83 0.85 3.80
C THR A 86 -17.51 2.18 3.49
N TYR A 87 -16.79 3.08 2.81
CA TYR A 87 -17.21 4.44 2.53
C TYR A 87 -17.10 4.79 1.05
N ASN A 88 -18.18 5.32 0.48
CA ASN A 88 -18.24 5.80 -0.91
C ASN A 88 -17.73 7.25 -1.04
N CYS A 89 -16.58 7.56 -0.44
CA CYS A 89 -15.99 8.89 -0.45
C CYS A 89 -14.48 8.83 -0.69
N LYS A 90 -13.84 9.99 -0.84
CA LYS A 90 -12.39 10.10 -0.95
C LYS A 90 -11.74 10.07 0.42
N LEU A 91 -10.51 9.58 0.50
CA LEU A 91 -9.60 9.72 1.62
C LEU A 91 -8.28 10.28 1.11
N SER A 92 -7.90 11.45 1.62
CA SER A 92 -6.65 12.13 1.29
C SER A 92 -5.70 12.07 2.47
N ILE A 93 -4.49 11.59 2.21
CA ILE A 93 -3.39 11.46 3.16
C ILE A 93 -2.24 12.25 2.58
N GLY A 94 -1.92 13.39 3.16
CA GLY A 94 -0.87 14.25 2.63
C GLY A 94 -0.74 15.54 3.39
N GLY A 95 0.41 15.72 4.05
CA GLY A 95 0.69 16.87 4.89
C GLY A 95 2.17 16.91 5.24
N GLY A 96 2.69 18.09 5.54
CA GLY A 96 4.11 18.27 5.76
C GLY A 96 4.92 18.35 4.46
N THR A 97 6.20 18.66 4.62
CA THR A 97 7.13 18.97 3.53
C THR A 97 8.19 17.89 3.32
N ASN A 98 8.28 16.91 4.22
CA ASN A 98 9.27 15.84 4.19
C ASN A 98 8.74 14.57 4.90
N LEU A 99 9.50 13.47 4.83
CA LEU A 99 9.14 12.20 5.44
C LEU A 99 9.05 12.25 6.98
N SER A 100 9.83 13.10 7.65
CA SER A 100 9.86 13.13 9.13
C SER A 100 8.62 13.79 9.72
N ASN A 101 7.96 14.67 8.97
CA ASN A 101 6.70 15.31 9.36
C ASN A 101 5.52 14.95 8.43
N ALA A 102 5.62 13.86 7.67
CA ALA A 102 4.55 13.40 6.80
C ALA A 102 3.29 13.04 7.60
N ALA A 103 2.12 13.24 6.99
CA ALA A 103 0.86 12.70 7.49
C ALA A 103 0.79 11.18 7.26
N LYS A 104 0.34 10.43 8.26
CA LYS A 104 0.40 8.95 8.26
C LYS A 104 -0.94 8.30 8.58
N LEU A 105 -1.24 7.22 7.86
CA LEU A 105 -2.29 6.27 8.18
C LEU A 105 -1.69 4.86 8.27
N GLU A 106 -2.03 4.14 9.32
CA GLU A 106 -1.72 2.72 9.48
C GLU A 106 -2.99 1.89 9.50
N ILE A 107 -2.99 0.78 8.75
CA ILE A 107 -4.00 -0.28 8.84
C ILE A 107 -3.33 -1.46 9.55
N ALA A 108 -3.71 -1.65 10.81
CA ALA A 108 -3.15 -2.65 11.70
C ALA A 108 -3.98 -3.94 11.67
N ASN A 109 -3.50 -4.97 12.37
CA ASN A 109 -4.23 -6.23 12.51
C ASN A 109 -5.61 -5.99 13.17
N GLY A 110 -6.66 -6.64 12.66
CA GLY A 110 -8.05 -6.40 13.06
C GLY A 110 -8.71 -5.19 12.37
N GLY A 111 -7.94 -4.32 11.74
CA GLY A 111 -8.43 -3.18 10.98
C GLY A 111 -9.19 -3.59 9.71
N PHE A 112 -10.29 -2.89 9.42
CA PHE A 112 -10.94 -2.95 8.11
C PHE A 112 -11.33 -1.55 7.66
N LEU A 113 -10.84 -1.14 6.49
CA LEU A 113 -11.14 0.15 5.86
C LEU A 113 -11.54 -0.08 4.41
N GLY A 114 -12.78 0.28 4.06
CA GLY A 114 -13.25 0.33 2.68
C GLY A 114 -13.39 1.77 2.18
N MET A 115 -12.84 2.09 1.01
CA MET A 115 -12.90 3.45 0.44
C MET A 115 -13.09 3.44 -1.08
N ASP A 116 -13.82 4.42 -1.60
CA ASP A 116 -13.97 4.64 -3.04
C ASP A 116 -12.69 5.17 -3.66
N GLU A 117 -12.09 6.20 -3.08
CA GLU A 117 -10.84 6.73 -3.59
C GLU A 117 -9.89 7.04 -2.44
N ILE A 118 -8.66 6.56 -2.53
CA ILE A 118 -7.59 6.90 -1.58
C ILE A 118 -6.50 7.64 -2.34
N ARG A 119 -5.97 8.69 -1.74
CA ARG A 119 -4.93 9.55 -2.30
C ARG A 119 -3.82 9.69 -1.26
N VAL A 120 -2.69 9.06 -1.50
CA VAL A 120 -1.48 9.18 -0.68
C VAL A 120 -0.55 10.19 -1.33
N GLY A 121 -0.10 11.19 -0.58
CA GLY A 121 0.66 12.34 -1.07
C GLY A 121 -0.20 13.55 -1.45
N SER A 122 -1.48 13.61 -1.05
CA SER A 122 -2.41 14.69 -1.41
C SER A 122 -3.11 15.29 -0.18
N GLY A 123 -3.14 16.62 -0.10
CA GLY A 123 -3.88 17.40 0.91
C GLY A 123 -5.39 17.55 0.63
N GLY A 124 -5.91 16.88 -0.41
CA GLY A 124 -7.30 16.95 -0.85
C GLY A 124 -7.56 17.87 -2.04
N SER A 125 -8.81 18.34 -2.19
CA SER A 125 -9.23 19.28 -3.25
C SER A 125 -8.56 20.66 -3.20
N ALA A 126 -7.90 20.99 -2.08
CA ALA A 126 -7.11 22.21 -1.93
C ALA A 126 -5.69 21.98 -2.48
N SER A 127 -5.19 22.98 -3.21
CA SER A 127 -3.96 23.08 -4.01
C SER A 127 -2.61 22.79 -3.32
N THR A 128 -2.60 22.20 -2.12
CA THR A 128 -1.39 21.86 -1.38
C THR A 128 -1.12 20.37 -1.48
N GLY A 129 -0.21 19.99 -2.37
CA GLY A 129 0.48 18.70 -2.33
C GLY A 129 1.32 18.58 -1.05
N GLY A 130 1.67 17.36 -0.67
CA GLY A 130 2.46 17.10 0.52
C GLY A 130 2.97 15.68 0.57
N VAL A 131 3.60 15.32 1.69
CA VAL A 131 4.08 13.95 1.91
C VAL A 131 3.01 13.13 2.64
N GLY A 132 2.60 12.02 2.05
CA GLY A 132 1.64 11.09 2.65
C GLY A 132 2.23 9.70 2.81
N ILE A 133 1.93 9.06 3.94
CA ILE A 133 2.35 7.69 4.23
C ILE A 133 1.13 6.84 4.57
N LEU A 134 0.98 5.74 3.86
CA LEU A 134 0.08 4.64 4.20
C LEU A 134 0.93 3.43 4.58
N ASN A 135 0.65 2.81 5.72
CA ASN A 135 1.29 1.57 6.13
C ASN A 135 0.22 0.52 6.38
N GLN A 136 0.43 -0.69 5.90
CA GLN A 136 -0.45 -1.81 6.17
C GLN A 136 0.38 -2.98 6.71
N THR A 137 0.28 -3.20 8.02
CA THR A 137 0.97 -4.28 8.74
C THR A 137 0.05 -5.49 8.95
N GLY A 138 -1.27 -5.30 8.79
CA GLY A 138 -2.29 -6.33 8.88
C GLY A 138 -3.63 -5.86 8.31
N GLY A 139 -4.74 -6.41 8.82
CA GLY A 139 -6.08 -5.94 8.50
C GLY A 139 -6.44 -6.03 7.01
N THR A 140 -7.47 -5.29 6.61
CA THR A 140 -7.99 -5.27 5.24
C THR A 140 -8.20 -3.83 4.76
N LEU A 141 -7.61 -3.52 3.60
CA LEU A 141 -7.92 -2.36 2.79
C LEU A 141 -8.74 -2.80 1.57
N ASN A 142 -10.00 -2.38 1.50
CA ASN A 142 -10.92 -2.75 0.43
C ASN A 142 -11.25 -1.55 -0.47
N LEU A 143 -10.78 -1.57 -1.72
CA LEU A 143 -11.02 -0.51 -2.69
C LEU A 143 -12.38 -0.70 -3.37
N THR A 144 -13.26 0.29 -3.31
CA THR A 144 -14.46 0.35 -4.16
C THR A 144 -14.22 1.18 -5.43
N GLY A 145 -13.11 1.90 -5.54
CA GLY A 145 -12.68 2.62 -6.74
C GLY A 145 -11.16 2.59 -6.97
N LYS A 146 -10.43 3.62 -6.54
CA LYS A 146 -9.01 3.84 -6.86
C LYS A 146 -8.13 4.07 -5.64
N LEU A 147 -6.89 3.61 -5.70
CA LEU A 147 -5.83 4.00 -4.79
C LEU A 147 -4.72 4.70 -5.59
N PHE A 148 -4.47 5.96 -5.28
CA PHE A 148 -3.37 6.74 -5.82
C PHE A 148 -2.26 6.84 -4.78
N VAL A 149 -1.04 6.52 -5.20
CA VAL A 149 0.19 6.70 -4.44
C VAL A 149 1.03 7.71 -5.18
N GLY A 150 1.20 8.91 -4.61
CA GLY A 150 1.89 10.03 -5.25
C GLY A 150 0.98 10.88 -6.11
N ARG A 151 -0.19 11.32 -5.60
CA ARG A 151 -1.13 12.11 -6.40
C ARG A 151 -0.85 13.61 -6.33
N PHE A 152 -0.81 14.26 -7.50
CA PHE A 152 -0.77 15.72 -7.65
C PHE A 152 -2.10 16.41 -7.29
N GLY A 153 -2.04 17.59 -6.65
CA GLY A 153 -3.21 18.45 -6.40
C GLY A 153 -3.61 19.21 -7.67
N THR A 154 -4.89 19.36 -7.97
CA THR A 154 -5.40 19.83 -9.29
C THR A 154 -5.26 21.34 -9.56
N SER A 155 -4.28 22.04 -8.99
CA SER A 155 -4.17 23.49 -9.10
C SER A 155 -3.03 23.93 -10.00
N ALA A 156 -3.36 24.60 -11.10
CA ALA A 156 -2.40 25.13 -12.07
C ALA A 156 -1.46 26.21 -11.49
N SER A 157 -1.81 26.84 -10.36
CA SER A 157 -1.05 27.94 -9.76
C SER A 157 -0.11 27.51 -8.64
N ASN A 158 -0.11 26.24 -8.24
CA ASN A 158 0.75 25.75 -7.17
C ASN A 158 1.19 24.30 -7.46
N PRO A 159 2.28 24.11 -8.25
CA PRO A 159 2.76 22.79 -8.64
C PRO A 159 3.43 22.08 -7.46
N ASN A 160 2.66 21.73 -6.43
CA ASN A 160 3.18 21.01 -5.29
C ASN A 160 3.31 19.53 -5.64
N GLU A 161 4.55 19.04 -5.60
CA GLU A 161 4.99 17.65 -5.72
C GLU A 161 4.26 16.76 -4.71
N GLY A 162 3.21 16.06 -5.13
CA GLY A 162 2.55 15.07 -4.28
C GLY A 162 3.43 13.83 -4.14
N LYS A 163 3.96 13.57 -2.93
CA LYS A 163 4.82 12.41 -2.66
C LYS A 163 4.10 11.41 -1.78
N GLY A 164 3.78 10.25 -2.35
CA GLY A 164 3.04 9.21 -1.66
C GLY A 164 3.88 7.97 -1.43
N PHE A 165 3.83 7.45 -0.21
CA PHE A 165 4.51 6.22 0.17
C PHE A 165 3.48 5.26 0.74
N TYR A 166 3.36 4.08 0.13
CA TYR A 166 2.52 3.01 0.66
C TYR A 166 3.38 1.78 0.90
N SER A 167 3.47 1.31 2.15
CA SER A 167 4.09 0.03 2.46
C SER A 167 3.06 -1.01 2.92
N ILE A 168 3.20 -2.25 2.46
CA ILE A 168 2.43 -3.40 2.95
C ILE A 168 3.37 -4.55 3.33
N SER A 169 3.31 -4.97 4.59
CA SER A 169 4.07 -6.10 5.14
C SER A 169 3.19 -7.25 5.61
N GLY A 170 1.87 -7.05 5.66
CA GLY A 170 0.89 -8.06 6.05
C GLY A 170 -0.53 -7.62 5.71
N GLY A 171 -1.51 -8.52 5.91
CA GLY A 171 -2.92 -8.21 5.69
C GLY A 171 -3.38 -8.36 4.25
N VAL A 172 -4.51 -7.73 3.91
CA VAL A 172 -5.18 -7.85 2.62
C VAL A 172 -5.38 -6.48 1.98
N LEU A 173 -4.84 -6.28 0.78
CA LEU A 173 -5.23 -5.20 -0.13
C LEU A 173 -6.09 -5.83 -1.23
N THR A 174 -7.37 -5.46 -1.27
CA THR A 174 -8.32 -6.02 -2.23
C THR A 174 -9.21 -4.95 -2.83
N CYS A 175 -9.94 -5.30 -3.88
CA CYS A 175 -11.05 -4.51 -4.40
C CYS A 175 -12.39 -5.22 -4.19
N SER A 176 -13.48 -4.45 -4.11
CA SER A 176 -14.83 -5.00 -4.07
C SER A 176 -15.17 -5.77 -5.34
N ALA A 177 -15.91 -6.88 -5.22
CA ALA A 177 -16.32 -7.68 -6.37
C ALA A 177 -17.11 -6.86 -7.42
N ASP A 178 -17.86 -5.87 -6.95
CA ASP A 178 -18.74 -5.05 -7.79
C ASP A 178 -18.03 -3.84 -8.43
N THR A 179 -16.79 -3.52 -8.03
CA THR A 179 -16.08 -2.39 -8.65
C THR A 179 -15.52 -2.78 -10.02
N LYS A 180 -15.67 -1.88 -10.99
CA LYS A 180 -15.04 -1.99 -12.32
C LYS A 180 -13.66 -1.34 -12.39
N GLU A 181 -13.26 -0.63 -11.34
CA GLU A 181 -12.01 0.12 -11.34
C GLU A 181 -10.94 -0.60 -10.53
N GLY A 182 -11.15 -0.76 -9.21
CA GLY A 182 -10.28 -1.53 -8.29
C GLY A 182 -8.78 -1.35 -8.52
N GLY A 183 -8.34 -0.12 -8.82
CA GLY A 183 -7.02 0.14 -9.42
C GLY A 183 -6.02 0.77 -8.46
N LEU A 184 -4.76 0.33 -8.55
CA LEU A 184 -3.61 0.96 -7.90
C LEU A 184 -2.81 1.78 -8.92
N TYR A 185 -2.57 3.05 -8.60
CA TYR A 185 -1.86 4.02 -9.43
C TYR A 185 -0.65 4.54 -8.66
N VAL A 186 0.55 4.14 -9.06
CA VAL A 186 1.82 4.50 -8.39
C VAL A 186 2.56 5.50 -9.25
N GLY A 187 2.60 6.77 -8.83
CA GLY A 187 3.12 7.87 -9.64
C GLY A 187 2.35 8.08 -10.96
N ALA A 188 1.18 7.45 -11.11
CA ALA A 188 0.39 7.37 -12.34
C ALA A 188 -0.96 8.08 -12.21
N GLY A 189 -1.10 9.04 -11.29
CA GLY A 189 -2.38 9.70 -10.99
C GLY A 189 -2.29 11.21 -10.92
N GLY A 190 -2.94 11.90 -11.87
CA GLY A 190 -3.04 13.37 -11.89
C GLY A 190 -3.11 13.90 -13.31
N SER A 191 -3.72 15.07 -13.54
CA SER A 191 -3.86 15.61 -14.89
C SER A 191 -2.57 16.18 -15.47
N ASP A 192 -1.63 16.65 -14.63
CA ASP A 192 -0.43 17.37 -15.09
C ASP A 192 0.71 17.29 -14.03
N GLY A 193 1.88 16.75 -14.39
CA GLY A 193 3.15 16.94 -13.66
C GLY A 193 3.51 16.02 -12.48
N GLN A 194 4.83 15.80 -12.30
CA GLN A 194 5.67 15.34 -11.15
C GLN A 194 5.04 14.54 -9.98
N ALA A 195 4.00 13.74 -10.22
CA ALA A 195 3.48 12.78 -9.26
C ALA A 195 4.59 11.78 -8.86
N GLU A 196 4.96 11.68 -7.58
CA GLU A 196 5.99 10.74 -7.12
C GLU A 196 5.39 9.73 -6.13
N GLY A 197 5.31 8.47 -6.54
CA GLY A 197 4.70 7.40 -5.75
C GLY A 197 5.62 6.22 -5.56
N THR A 198 5.68 5.69 -4.34
CA THR A 198 6.37 4.43 -4.03
C THR A 198 5.42 3.46 -3.35
N PHE A 199 5.23 2.28 -3.95
CA PHE A 199 4.53 1.16 -3.33
C PHE A 199 5.53 0.06 -2.97
N THR A 200 5.68 -0.20 -1.67
CA THR A 200 6.64 -1.14 -1.10
C THR A 200 5.93 -2.39 -0.57
N ILE A 201 6.35 -3.56 -1.01
CA ILE A 201 5.90 -4.86 -0.51
C ILE A 201 7.04 -5.48 0.29
N ILE A 202 6.75 -5.90 1.52
CA ILE A 202 7.76 -6.44 2.45
C ILE A 202 7.37 -7.87 2.82
N GLY A 203 8.24 -8.81 2.49
CA GLY A 203 8.03 -10.22 2.82
C GLY A 203 6.81 -10.84 2.16
N LYS A 204 6.39 -11.99 2.68
CA LYS A 204 5.38 -12.87 2.03
C LYS A 204 4.03 -12.94 2.76
N HIS A 205 3.77 -12.02 3.67
CA HIS A 205 2.59 -12.08 4.56
C HIS A 205 1.38 -11.26 4.08
N ALA A 206 1.52 -10.55 2.96
CA ALA A 206 0.44 -9.76 2.36
C ALA A 206 -0.34 -10.56 1.30
N ASN A 207 -1.63 -10.25 1.15
CA ASN A 207 -2.45 -10.70 0.03
C ASN A 207 -2.94 -9.49 -0.77
N ILE A 208 -2.46 -9.36 -2.01
CA ILE A 208 -2.70 -8.18 -2.85
C ILE A 208 -3.45 -8.63 -4.10
N ASN A 209 -4.73 -8.31 -4.21
CA ASN A 209 -5.58 -8.63 -5.36
C ASN A 209 -6.30 -7.37 -5.84
N LEU A 210 -6.00 -6.94 -7.06
CA LEU A 210 -6.56 -5.73 -7.62
C LEU A 210 -7.04 -6.00 -9.04
N ARG A 211 -7.82 -5.07 -9.59
CA ARG A 211 -8.22 -5.14 -11.00
C ARG A 211 -7.17 -4.56 -11.90
N LYS A 212 -6.56 -3.44 -11.50
CA LYS A 212 -5.64 -2.68 -12.35
C LYS A 212 -4.40 -2.22 -11.59
N LEU A 213 -3.28 -2.16 -12.29
CA LEU A 213 -2.03 -1.59 -11.82
C LEU A 213 -1.45 -0.65 -12.87
N PHE A 214 -1.15 0.58 -12.46
CA PHE A 214 -0.50 1.59 -13.27
C PHE A 214 0.72 2.13 -12.54
N VAL A 215 1.87 2.16 -13.21
CA VAL A 215 3.14 2.64 -12.64
C VAL A 215 3.76 3.67 -13.57
N GLY A 216 4.01 4.87 -13.06
CA GLY A 216 4.55 6.01 -13.82
C GLY A 216 3.54 6.69 -14.75
N SER A 217 2.68 5.93 -15.43
CA SER A 217 1.62 6.49 -16.28
C SER A 217 0.40 5.58 -16.40
N ASP A 218 -0.78 6.18 -16.67
CA ASP A 218 -2.06 5.50 -16.87
C ASP A 218 -2.57 5.48 -18.32
N ASN A 219 -1.72 5.81 -19.29
CA ASN A 219 -2.06 5.95 -20.72
C ASN A 219 -3.07 7.07 -21.04
N LYS A 220 -3.44 7.93 -20.08
CA LYS A 220 -4.50 8.94 -20.23
C LYS A 220 -4.06 10.36 -19.86
N LYS A 221 -2.77 10.66 -20.09
CA LYS A 221 -2.05 11.93 -19.83
C LYS A 221 -1.52 12.10 -18.40
N CYS A 222 -1.72 11.13 -17.51
CA CYS A 222 -1.08 11.17 -16.19
C CYS A 222 0.35 10.65 -16.33
N ASN A 223 1.35 11.51 -16.26
CA ASN A 223 2.76 11.12 -16.34
C ASN A 223 3.53 11.59 -15.09
N GLY A 224 4.17 10.65 -14.39
CA GLY A 224 4.92 10.89 -13.17
C GLY A 224 5.99 9.83 -12.93
N ILE A 225 6.46 9.72 -11.69
CA ILE A 225 7.49 8.81 -11.22
C ILE A 225 6.84 7.76 -10.31
N GLY A 226 6.69 6.55 -10.81
CA GLY A 226 6.17 5.41 -10.06
C GLY A 226 7.29 4.44 -9.68
N THR A 227 7.36 4.05 -8.41
CA THR A 227 8.32 3.05 -7.92
C THR A 227 7.58 1.86 -7.30
N LEU A 228 7.83 0.66 -7.80
CA LEU A 228 7.50 -0.57 -7.09
C LEU A 228 8.75 -1.06 -6.37
N GLU A 229 8.64 -1.27 -5.06
CA GLU A 229 9.73 -1.78 -4.24
C GLU A 229 9.35 -3.14 -3.64
N PHE A 230 10.18 -4.15 -3.85
CA PHE A 230 10.03 -5.48 -3.26
C PHE A 230 11.19 -5.73 -2.29
N LYS A 231 10.88 -5.84 -1.00
CA LYS A 231 11.81 -6.22 0.05
C LYS A 231 11.64 -7.71 0.34
N LEU A 232 12.52 -8.51 -0.25
CA LEU A 232 12.48 -9.96 -0.19
C LEU A 232 12.89 -10.48 1.18
N GLU A 233 12.16 -11.50 1.63
CA GLU A 233 12.58 -12.41 2.70
C GLU A 233 13.15 -13.70 2.09
N PRO A 234 13.80 -14.57 2.88
CA PRO A 234 14.36 -15.83 2.37
C PRO A 234 13.31 -16.75 1.70
N ASN A 235 12.03 -16.60 2.06
CA ASN A 235 10.90 -17.37 1.51
C ASN A 235 10.21 -16.66 0.33
N GLY A 236 10.67 -15.46 -0.05
CA GLY A 236 10.17 -14.66 -1.16
C GLY A 236 9.48 -13.37 -0.74
N VAL A 237 8.56 -12.94 -1.58
CA VAL A 237 7.73 -11.75 -1.38
C VAL A 237 6.32 -12.04 -1.89
N SER A 238 5.32 -11.32 -1.37
CA SER A 238 3.95 -11.42 -1.87
C SER A 238 3.84 -10.83 -3.28
N PRO A 239 3.29 -11.57 -4.26
CA PRO A 239 3.03 -11.01 -5.59
C PRO A 239 1.84 -10.05 -5.55
N ILE A 240 1.83 -9.09 -6.47
CA ILE A 240 0.64 -8.28 -6.78
C ILE A 240 -0.18 -9.05 -7.82
N ARG A 241 -1.40 -9.45 -7.49
CA ARG A 241 -2.30 -10.16 -8.42
C ARG A 241 -3.27 -9.21 -9.09
N ILE A 242 -3.28 -9.19 -10.41
CA ILE A 242 -4.02 -8.22 -11.22
C ILE A 242 -4.98 -8.93 -12.18
N ALA A 243 -6.26 -8.59 -12.09
CA ALA A 243 -7.31 -9.25 -12.86
C ALA A 243 -7.52 -8.71 -14.28
N ASP A 244 -7.36 -7.41 -14.51
CA ASP A 244 -7.78 -6.77 -15.77
C ASP A 244 -6.60 -6.18 -16.55
N SER A 245 -5.74 -5.36 -15.94
CA SER A 245 -4.70 -4.65 -16.69
C SER A 245 -3.51 -4.23 -15.84
N VAL A 246 -2.31 -4.44 -16.40
CA VAL A 246 -1.05 -3.92 -15.86
C VAL A 246 -0.40 -3.04 -16.91
N CYS A 247 -0.08 -1.81 -16.54
CA CYS A 247 0.62 -0.86 -17.41
C CYS A 247 1.79 -0.23 -16.67
N ILE A 248 2.99 -0.35 -17.23
CA ILE A 248 4.24 0.13 -16.67
C ILE A 248 4.84 1.10 -17.67
N ASP A 249 5.07 2.34 -17.25
CA ASP A 249 5.65 3.40 -18.07
C ASP A 249 4.93 3.64 -19.42
N ALA A 250 3.62 3.84 -19.35
CA ALA A 250 2.80 4.10 -20.53
C ALA A 250 3.14 5.43 -21.26
N GLY A 251 3.75 6.37 -20.55
CA GLY A 251 4.11 7.69 -21.08
C GLY A 251 5.47 7.73 -21.77
N GLY A 252 6.24 6.64 -21.73
CA GLY A 252 7.62 6.60 -22.23
C GLY A 252 8.45 7.71 -21.59
N ASP A 253 9.17 8.49 -22.40
CA ASP A 253 10.06 9.56 -21.96
C ASP A 253 9.40 10.64 -21.06
N GLU A 254 8.06 10.74 -21.08
CA GLU A 254 7.31 11.70 -20.25
C GLU A 254 7.02 11.18 -18.83
N SER A 255 7.17 9.88 -18.59
CA SER A 255 7.01 9.23 -17.29
C SER A 255 8.28 8.48 -16.88
N LYS A 256 8.30 7.98 -15.64
CA LYS A 256 9.33 7.06 -15.15
C LYS A 256 8.69 5.96 -14.32
N ALA A 257 8.94 4.70 -14.66
CA ALA A 257 8.66 3.55 -13.83
C ALA A 257 9.97 2.92 -13.32
N LYS A 258 10.06 2.77 -12.00
CA LYS A 258 11.21 2.17 -11.32
C LYS A 258 10.82 0.87 -10.63
N LEU A 259 11.72 -0.09 -10.67
CA LEU A 259 11.68 -1.30 -9.85
C LEU A 259 12.85 -1.29 -8.86
N LEU A 260 12.56 -1.42 -7.58
CA LEU A 260 13.56 -1.62 -6.55
C LEU A 260 13.37 -3.00 -5.94
N VAL A 261 14.46 -3.78 -5.84
CA VAL A 261 14.46 -5.10 -5.25
C VAL A 261 15.64 -5.21 -4.30
N SER A 262 15.33 -5.52 -3.04
CA SER A 262 16.34 -5.67 -1.99
C SER A 262 16.01 -6.84 -1.08
N ALA A 263 17.01 -7.33 -0.36
CA ALA A 263 16.86 -8.30 0.72
C ALA A 263 17.84 -7.91 1.83
N VAL A 264 17.45 -8.11 3.09
CA VAL A 264 18.33 -7.77 4.22
C VAL A 264 19.18 -8.98 4.62
N VAL A 265 18.55 -10.15 4.82
CA VAL A 265 19.23 -11.34 5.34
C VAL A 265 19.71 -12.25 4.20
N ALA A 266 18.79 -12.66 3.34
CA ALA A 266 19.05 -13.51 2.17
C ALA A 266 17.87 -13.37 1.20
N ALA A 267 18.13 -13.62 -0.09
CA ALA A 267 17.09 -13.73 -1.11
C ALA A 267 16.83 -15.22 -1.49
N PRO A 268 15.67 -15.57 -2.08
CA PRO A 268 15.40 -16.94 -2.52
C PRO A 268 16.30 -17.39 -3.67
N LYS A 269 16.91 -18.58 -3.57
CA LYS A 269 17.61 -19.23 -4.71
C LYS A 269 16.63 -19.90 -5.68
N ALA A 270 15.61 -19.15 -6.10
CA ALA A 270 14.51 -19.60 -6.93
C ALA A 270 13.87 -18.42 -7.66
N ASP A 271 13.08 -18.71 -8.69
CA ASP A 271 12.27 -17.70 -9.38
C ASP A 271 11.30 -17.01 -8.42
N ILE A 272 11.10 -15.70 -8.63
CA ILE A 272 10.24 -14.86 -7.79
C ILE A 272 9.19 -14.21 -8.67
N LEU A 273 7.92 -14.47 -8.36
CA LEU A 273 6.78 -13.80 -8.99
C LEU A 273 6.57 -12.45 -8.32
N LEU A 274 6.64 -11.36 -9.09
CA LEU A 274 6.44 -10.00 -8.59
C LEU A 274 5.01 -9.52 -8.89
N ILE A 275 4.57 -9.70 -10.14
CA ILE A 275 3.23 -9.33 -10.60
C ILE A 275 2.64 -10.52 -11.35
N GLU A 276 1.49 -10.98 -10.87
CA GLU A 276 0.71 -12.06 -11.49
C GLU A 276 -0.47 -11.43 -12.25
N THR A 277 -0.61 -11.78 -13.52
CA THR A 277 -1.75 -11.37 -14.34
C THR A 277 -2.74 -12.52 -14.47
N LEU A 278 -3.96 -12.32 -14.02
CA LEU A 278 -5.00 -13.34 -14.05
C LEU A 278 -5.72 -13.31 -15.41
N GLY A 279 -6.15 -14.48 -15.88
CA GLY A 279 -6.90 -14.60 -17.13
C GLY A 279 -6.05 -14.28 -18.37
N SER A 280 -6.60 -13.50 -19.30
CA SER A 280 -5.95 -13.15 -20.58
C SER A 280 -5.23 -11.80 -20.57
N SER A 281 -5.19 -11.13 -19.41
CA SER A 281 -4.54 -9.83 -19.25
C SER A 281 -3.05 -9.93 -19.48
N LYS A 282 -2.46 -8.91 -20.11
CA LYS A 282 -1.03 -8.82 -20.36
C LYS A 282 -0.46 -7.57 -19.71
N VAL A 283 0.78 -7.69 -19.27
CA VAL A 283 1.60 -6.53 -18.90
C VAL A 283 1.92 -5.75 -20.17
N THR A 284 1.68 -4.44 -20.14
CA THR A 284 2.13 -3.52 -21.17
C THR A 284 3.22 -2.60 -20.62
N GLY A 285 4.28 -2.42 -21.42
CA GLY A 285 5.45 -1.61 -21.06
C GLY A 285 6.44 -2.30 -20.12
N ILE A 286 7.45 -1.56 -19.67
CA ILE A 286 8.60 -2.03 -18.89
C ILE A 286 9.03 -0.97 -17.88
N PHE A 287 9.81 -1.35 -16.87
CA PHE A 287 10.49 -0.39 -16.00
C PHE A 287 11.69 0.24 -16.71
N ASP A 288 11.87 1.54 -16.54
CA ASP A 288 13.04 2.30 -17.02
C ASP A 288 14.31 1.93 -16.28
N THR A 289 14.17 1.68 -14.98
CA THR A 289 15.30 1.35 -14.10
C THR A 289 14.94 0.22 -13.15
N VAL A 290 15.94 -0.63 -12.90
CA VAL A 290 15.92 -1.67 -11.89
C VAL A 290 17.09 -1.45 -10.96
N ASN A 291 16.83 -1.25 -9.65
CA ASN A 291 17.85 -0.87 -8.67
C ASN A 291 18.68 0.35 -9.12
N GLU A 292 18.00 1.36 -9.68
CA GLU A 292 18.58 2.60 -10.23
C GLU A 292 19.57 2.38 -11.41
N GLN A 293 19.56 1.20 -12.03
CA GLN A 293 20.34 0.89 -13.24
C GLN A 293 19.41 0.62 -14.42
N ALA A 294 19.84 0.98 -15.63
CA ALA A 294 19.16 0.56 -16.85
C ALA A 294 19.44 -0.92 -17.12
N GLY A 295 18.40 -1.67 -17.50
CA GLY A 295 18.52 -3.08 -17.89
C GLY A 295 17.67 -4.03 -17.04
N ALA A 296 17.77 -5.32 -17.38
CA ALA A 296 16.94 -6.37 -16.79
C ALA A 296 17.70 -7.25 -15.76
N GLU A 297 18.98 -6.99 -15.52
CA GLU A 297 19.75 -7.73 -14.53
C GLU A 297 19.52 -7.17 -13.13
N VAL A 298 19.34 -8.06 -12.16
CA VAL A 298 19.07 -7.70 -10.76
C VAL A 298 20.09 -8.41 -9.88
N ALA A 299 21.01 -7.64 -9.32
CA ALA A 299 21.94 -8.10 -8.30
C ALA A 299 21.44 -7.65 -6.92
N ILE A 300 21.17 -8.61 -6.05
CA ILE A 300 20.77 -8.38 -4.66
C ILE A 300 21.93 -8.75 -3.77
N LYS A 301 22.51 -7.74 -3.10
CA LYS A 301 23.64 -7.91 -2.19
C LYS A 301 23.12 -8.08 -0.77
N THR A 302 23.53 -9.17 -0.13
CA THR A 302 23.20 -9.52 1.25
C THR A 302 24.49 -9.85 2.00
N ASP A 303 24.39 -10.14 3.30
CA ASP A 303 25.56 -10.46 4.12
C ASP A 303 26.28 -11.74 3.67
N ASP A 304 25.54 -12.71 3.13
CA ASP A 304 26.04 -14.02 2.69
C ASP A 304 26.56 -14.05 1.25
N GLY A 305 26.27 -13.05 0.43
CA GLY A 305 26.76 -12.99 -0.95
C GLY A 305 25.93 -12.09 -1.88
N ILE A 306 25.99 -12.41 -3.18
CA ILE A 306 25.24 -11.71 -4.23
C ILE A 306 24.32 -12.71 -4.92
N TYR A 307 23.03 -12.40 -4.94
CA TYR A 307 22.03 -13.15 -5.68
C TYR A 307 21.75 -12.45 -7.00
N HIS A 308 21.88 -13.18 -8.11
CA HIS A 308 21.66 -12.65 -9.44
C HIS A 308 20.36 -13.20 -10.02
N TYR A 309 19.55 -12.28 -10.56
CA TYR A 309 18.32 -12.58 -11.25
C TYR A 309 18.23 -11.83 -12.58
N LYS A 310 17.34 -12.33 -13.44
CA LYS A 310 16.93 -11.65 -14.66
C LYS A 310 15.44 -11.30 -14.59
N LEU A 311 15.11 -10.02 -14.73
CA LEU A 311 13.73 -9.54 -14.84
C LEU A 311 13.13 -9.96 -16.18
N THR A 312 11.89 -10.45 -16.13
CA THR A 312 11.11 -10.86 -17.31
C THR A 312 9.68 -10.35 -17.20
N TYR A 313 9.07 -9.95 -18.32
CA TYR A 313 7.70 -9.39 -18.40
C TYR A 313 6.70 -10.33 -19.10
N GLY A 314 7.12 -11.56 -19.35
CA GLY A 314 6.31 -12.61 -19.96
C GLY A 314 6.67 -13.97 -19.37
N GLY A 315 6.94 -14.00 -18.06
CA GLY A 315 7.18 -15.22 -17.31
C GLY A 315 5.88 -15.89 -16.86
N GLY A 316 6.01 -16.94 -16.06
CA GLY A 316 4.91 -17.53 -15.31
C GLY A 316 3.91 -18.33 -16.15
N ASN A 317 2.73 -18.57 -15.61
CA ASN A 317 1.73 -19.42 -16.25
C ASN A 317 0.87 -18.59 -17.20
N GLY A 318 1.10 -18.72 -18.51
CA GLY A 318 0.45 -17.89 -19.53
C GLY A 318 1.38 -16.86 -20.21
N ASN A 319 2.65 -16.80 -19.81
CA ASN A 319 3.69 -15.93 -20.38
C ASN A 319 3.32 -14.43 -20.35
N ASN A 320 2.67 -13.99 -19.28
CA ASN A 320 2.16 -12.64 -19.09
C ASN A 320 2.59 -12.01 -17.76
N ASP A 321 3.32 -12.73 -16.91
CA ASP A 321 3.70 -12.29 -15.57
C ASP A 321 5.03 -11.53 -15.54
N VAL A 322 5.20 -10.66 -14.53
CA VAL A 322 6.49 -10.05 -14.18
C VAL A 322 7.20 -10.89 -13.13
N MET A 323 8.37 -11.41 -13.48
CA MET A 323 9.14 -12.30 -12.62
C MET A 323 10.63 -11.94 -12.59
N LEU A 324 11.28 -12.27 -11.47
CA LEU A 324 12.73 -12.41 -11.39
C LEU A 324 13.08 -13.88 -11.59
N LYS A 325 13.84 -14.19 -12.64
CA LYS A 325 14.37 -15.52 -12.92
C LYS A 325 15.71 -15.70 -12.24
N TYR A 326 15.85 -16.71 -11.38
CA TYR A 326 17.11 -16.94 -10.67
C TYR A 326 18.19 -17.40 -11.63
N VAL A 327 19.37 -16.78 -11.56
CA VAL A 327 20.51 -17.10 -12.41
C VAL A 327 21.55 -17.89 -11.61
N ASN A 328 22.13 -17.25 -10.59
CA ASN A 328 23.13 -17.86 -9.72
C ASN A 328 23.27 -17.09 -8.39
N PHE A 329 24.08 -17.65 -7.49
CA PHE A 329 24.47 -17.04 -6.23
C PHE A 329 25.99 -17.07 -6.11
N GLU A 330 26.56 -15.92 -5.80
CA GLU A 330 28.00 -15.73 -5.57
C GLU A 330 28.22 -15.56 -4.06
N PRO A 331 28.71 -16.59 -3.36
CA PRO A 331 28.94 -16.52 -1.92
C PRO A 331 30.03 -15.48 -1.60
N ARG A 332 29.86 -14.78 -0.49
CA ARG A 332 30.91 -13.91 0.05
C ARG A 332 32.11 -14.78 0.46
N ALA A 333 33.31 -14.39 0.05
CA ALA A 333 34.53 -15.08 0.47
C ALA A 333 34.65 -15.08 2.00
N ALA A 334 34.90 -16.24 2.60
CA ALA A 334 35.17 -16.34 4.03
C ALA A 334 36.44 -15.53 4.35
N GLN A 335 36.30 -14.53 5.23
CA GLN A 335 37.43 -13.80 5.81
C GLN A 335 38.00 -14.55 7.00
#